data_AF-A0A6G5A5U3-F1
#
_entry.id   AF-A0A6G5A5U3-F1
#
_cell.length_a   1.000
_cell.length_b   1.000
_cell.length_c   1.000
_cell.angle_alpha   90.00
_cell.angle_beta   90.00
_cell.angle_gamma   90.00
#
_symmetry.space_group_name_H-M   'P 1'
#
loop_
_entity.id
_entity.type
_entity.pdbx_description
1 polymer ?
#
loop_
_entity_poly.entity_id
_entity_poly.type
_entity_poly.pdbx_seq_one_letter_code
_entity_poly.pdbx_strand_id
1 'polypeptide(L)'
;RQTRHSVRLIGEFFEDNKSKMYVMTLGFRPMFSAKLIFAVEDNICGVMKLQSTTGSITHYELQVRNSSLQIILYRRCWNHFSKVADYSRELYYPQCQHLVRLGI
;
A
#
# COMPACT_ATOMS: atom_id res chain seq x y z
N ARG A 1 15.16 5.47 26.12
CA ARG A 1 15.38 4.35 25.17
C ARG A 1 14.02 3.91 24.65
N GLN A 2 13.62 4.27 23.42
CA GLN A 2 12.39 3.75 22.81
C GLN A 2 12.67 2.35 22.26
N THR A 3 12.05 1.33 22.85
CA THR A 3 12.04 -0.02 22.30
C THR A 3 11.24 -0.04 21.01
N ARG A 4 11.80 -0.62 19.95
CA ARG A 4 11.07 -0.85 18.69
C ARG A 4 10.06 -1.97 18.94
N HIS A 5 8.78 -1.65 18.83
CA HIS A 5 7.71 -2.63 18.87
C HIS A 5 7.39 -3.08 17.44
N SER A 6 7.44 -4.40 17.20
CA SER A 6 6.97 -5.01 15.97
C SER A 6 5.74 -5.86 16.27
N VAL A 7 4.75 -5.80 15.36
CA VAL A 7 3.54 -6.62 15.43
C VAL A 7 3.38 -7.29 14.07
N ARG A 8 3.09 -8.60 14.09
CA ARG A 8 2.78 -9.34 12.87
C ARG A 8 1.33 -9.11 12.49
N LEU A 9 1.10 -8.81 11.20
CA LEU A 9 -0.21 -8.55 10.64
C LEU A 9 -0.58 -9.61 9.59
N ILE A 10 -1.87 -9.81 9.41
CA ILE A 10 -2.46 -10.63 8.34
C ILE A 10 -3.35 -9.72 7.51
N GLY A 11 -3.26 -9.87 6.18
CA GLY A 11 -4.17 -9.24 5.23
C GLY A 11 -5.12 -10.27 4.64
N GLU A 12 -6.43 -10.02 4.75
CA GLU A 12 -7.47 -10.91 4.20
C GLU A 12 -8.31 -10.18 3.16
N PHE A 13 -8.59 -10.87 2.05
CA PHE A 13 -9.51 -10.43 1.01
C PHE A 13 -10.78 -11.25 1.12
N PHE A 14 -11.93 -10.59 1.01
CA PHE A 14 -13.23 -11.25 0.98
C PHE A 14 -13.74 -11.31 -0.47
N GLU A 15 -14.40 -12.40 -0.83
CA GLU A 15 -14.85 -12.65 -2.19
C GLU A 15 -15.80 -11.55 -2.71
N ASP A 16 -16.66 -11.04 -1.83
CA ASP A 16 -17.62 -9.97 -2.11
C ASP A 16 -16.96 -8.60 -2.33
N ASN A 17 -15.68 -8.45 -1.96
CA ASN A 17 -14.96 -7.20 -2.10
C ASN A 17 -13.48 -7.42 -2.44
N LYS A 18 -13.24 -7.93 -3.64
CA LYS A 18 -11.89 -8.20 -4.18
C LYS A 18 -10.98 -6.95 -4.24
N SER A 19 -11.57 -5.75 -4.19
CA SER A 19 -10.82 -4.48 -4.17
C SER A 19 -10.35 -4.06 -2.77
N LYS A 20 -10.76 -4.76 -1.71
CA LYS A 20 -10.53 -4.36 -0.31
C LYS A 20 -9.90 -5.49 0.49
N MET A 21 -8.77 -5.17 1.10
CA MET A 21 -8.08 -6.00 2.08
C MET A 21 -8.36 -5.48 3.49
N TYR A 22 -8.61 -6.38 4.43
CA TYR A 22 -8.67 -6.07 5.85
C TYR A 22 -7.35 -6.49 6.49
N VAL A 23 -6.69 -5.56 7.18
CA VAL A 23 -5.44 -5.81 7.87
C VAL A 23 -5.68 -5.91 9.37
N MET A 24 -5.32 -7.06 9.92
CA MET A 24 -5.61 -7.45 11.29
C MET A 24 -4.35 -7.93 12.00
N THR A 25 -4.34 -7.86 13.32
CA THR A 25 -3.35 -8.59 14.13
C THR A 25 -3.64 -10.09 14.12
N LEU A 26 -2.69 -10.92 14.55
CA LEU A 26 -2.91 -12.37 14.72
C LEU A 26 -4.08 -12.72 15.67
N GLY A 27 -4.49 -11.80 16.54
CA GLY A 27 -5.67 -11.95 17.38
C GLY A 27 -6.97 -11.42 16.75
N PHE A 28 -7.00 -11.28 15.42
CA PHE A 28 -8.14 -10.78 14.63
C PHE A 28 -8.62 -9.39 15.04
N ARG A 29 -7.75 -8.55 15.63
CA ARG A 29 -8.10 -7.15 15.90
C ARG A 29 -7.90 -6.34 14.64
N PRO A 30 -8.95 -5.71 14.08
CA PRO A 30 -8.83 -4.90 12.87
C PRO A 30 -8.02 -3.63 13.17
N MET A 31 -7.01 -3.37 12.35
CA MET A 31 -6.17 -2.18 12.46
C MET A 31 -6.52 -1.15 11.38
N PHE A 32 -6.60 -1.61 10.13
CA PHE A 32 -6.98 -0.77 9.00
C PHE A 32 -7.53 -1.61 7.86
N SER A 33 -8.21 -0.96 6.94
CA SER A 33 -8.56 -1.55 5.64
C SER A 33 -7.79 -0.85 4.54
N ALA A 34 -7.35 -1.62 3.55
CA ALA A 34 -6.65 -1.13 2.38
C ALA A 34 -7.51 -1.42 1.14
N LYS A 35 -7.95 -0.37 0.44
CA LYS A 35 -8.79 -0.46 -0.75
C LYS A 35 -8.02 -0.02 -1.98
N LEU A 36 -7.97 -0.85 -3.01
CA LEU A 36 -7.48 -0.46 -4.32
C LEU A 36 -8.49 0.50 -4.96
N ILE A 37 -8.08 1.75 -5.20
CA ILE A 37 -8.94 2.80 -5.78
C ILE A 37 -8.59 3.12 -7.23
N PHE A 38 -7.38 2.76 -7.66
CA PHE A 38 -6.94 2.88 -9.04
C PHE A 38 -5.86 1.84 -9.33
N ALA A 39 -5.90 1.26 -10.52
CA ALA A 39 -4.83 0.44 -11.06
C ALA A 39 -4.72 0.71 -12.56
N VAL A 40 -3.51 0.68 -13.09
CA VAL A 40 -3.30 0.65 -14.54
C VAL A 40 -3.46 -0.78 -15.06
N GLU A 41 -3.62 -0.90 -16.38
CA GLU A 41 -3.56 -2.17 -17.10
C GLU A 41 -2.34 -3.01 -16.65
N ASP A 42 -2.52 -4.33 -16.57
CA ASP A 42 -1.53 -5.31 -16.08
C ASP A 42 -1.07 -5.15 -14.62
N ASN A 43 -1.73 -4.29 -13.84
CA ASN A 43 -1.44 -4.06 -12.41
C ASN A 43 0.04 -3.72 -12.13
N ILE A 44 0.71 -3.04 -13.05
CA ILE A 44 2.12 -2.64 -12.87
C ILE A 44 2.27 -1.57 -11.78
N CYS A 45 1.24 -0.77 -11.55
CA CYS A 45 1.13 0.14 -10.42
C CYS A 45 -0.35 0.32 -10.02
N GLY A 46 -0.57 0.79 -8.80
CA GLY A 46 -1.89 1.10 -8.28
C GLY A 46 -1.86 2.12 -7.15
N VAL A 47 -3.02 2.66 -6.83
CA VAL A 47 -3.22 3.57 -5.71
C VAL A 47 -4.15 2.89 -4.70
N MET A 48 -3.67 2.77 -3.47
CA MET A 48 -4.39 2.18 -2.35
C MET A 48 -4.85 3.29 -1.41
N LYS A 49 -6.09 3.21 -0.94
CA LYS A 49 -6.63 3.99 0.18
C LYS A 49 -6.55 3.14 1.44
N LEU A 50 -5.78 3.58 2.42
CA LEU A 50 -5.68 2.96 3.73
C LEU A 50 -6.54 3.75 4.71
N GLN A 51 -7.46 3.06 5.39
CA GLN A 51 -8.36 3.68 6.36
C GLN A 51 -8.27 2.93 7.67
N SER A 52 -7.88 3.64 8.74
CA SER A 52 -7.88 3.10 10.10
C SER A 52 -9.29 2.61 10.47
N THR A 53 -9.36 1.48 11.15
CA THR A 53 -10.64 0.97 11.68
C THR A 53 -10.97 1.55 13.06
N THR A 54 -10.00 2.15 13.73
CA THR A 54 -10.13 2.70 15.09
C THR A 54 -10.04 4.23 15.14
N GLY A 55 -9.98 4.91 13.99
CA GLY A 55 -9.87 6.36 13.91
C GLY A 55 -10.18 6.90 12.52
N SER A 56 -10.11 8.23 12.38
CA SER A 56 -10.44 8.97 11.16
C SER A 56 -9.25 9.15 10.20
N ILE A 57 -8.11 8.52 10.48
CA ILE A 57 -6.90 8.67 9.67
C ILE A 57 -7.06 7.88 8.37
N THR A 58 -6.97 8.60 7.26
CA THR A 58 -6.89 8.06 5.90
C THR A 58 -5.52 8.38 5.32
N HIS A 59 -4.87 7.38 4.76
CA HIS A 59 -3.63 7.52 4.01
C HIS A 59 -3.82 6.96 2.60
N TYR A 60 -2.98 7.42 1.69
CA TYR A 60 -2.92 6.88 0.34
C TYR A 60 -1.52 6.38 0.06
N GLU A 61 -1.42 5.26 -0.62
CA GLU A 61 -0.16 4.68 -1.06
C GLU A 61 -0.17 4.50 -2.57
N LEU A 62 0.89 4.94 -3.24
CA LEU A 62 1.19 4.54 -4.60
C LEU A 62 2.07 3.28 -4.53
N GLN A 63 1.52 2.14 -4.96
CA GLN A 63 2.22 0.88 -4.98
C GLN A 63 2.64 0.54 -6.41
N VAL A 64 3.84 -0.02 -6.54
CA VAL A 64 4.43 -0.42 -7.81
C VAL A 64 4.83 -1.88 -7.71
N ARG A 65 4.54 -2.65 -8.76
CA ARG A 65 4.96 -4.04 -8.84
C ARG A 65 6.49 -4.12 -8.87
N ASN A 66 7.09 -4.98 -8.05
CA ASN A 66 8.56 -5.10 -7.92
C ASN A 66 9.30 -5.28 -9.25
N SER A 67 8.69 -5.98 -10.22
CA SER A 67 9.24 -6.20 -11.56
C SER A 67 9.27 -4.93 -12.43
N SER A 68 8.54 -3.90 -12.04
CA SER A 68 8.24 -2.72 -12.85
C SER A 68 8.81 -1.44 -12.26
N LEU A 69 9.83 -1.55 -11.38
CA LEU A 69 10.43 -0.43 -10.61
C LEU A 69 11.17 0.65 -11.46
N GLN A 70 11.11 0.60 -12.79
CA GLN A 70 11.65 1.66 -13.65
C GLN A 70 10.71 2.87 -13.74
N ILE A 71 11.23 4.04 -13.37
CA ILE A 71 10.56 5.34 -13.13
C ILE A 71 9.53 5.77 -14.19
N ILE A 72 9.74 5.38 -15.45
CA ILE A 72 8.95 5.87 -16.60
C ILE A 72 7.50 5.34 -16.58
N LEU A 73 7.21 4.25 -15.86
CA LEU A 73 5.92 3.56 -15.94
C LEU A 73 4.81 4.10 -15.01
N TYR A 74 5.09 5.04 -14.10
CA TYR A 74 4.09 5.43 -13.08
C TYR A 74 3.31 6.68 -13.38
N ARG A 75 3.53 7.35 -14.51
CA ARG A 75 2.91 8.68 -14.75
C ARG A 75 1.39 8.67 -14.56
N ARG A 76 0.70 7.59 -14.97
CA ARG A 76 -0.74 7.43 -14.76
C ARG A 76 -1.12 7.24 -13.28
N CYS A 77 -0.44 6.33 -12.57
CA CYS A 77 -0.69 6.12 -11.14
C CYS A 77 -0.34 7.37 -10.32
N TRP A 78 0.76 8.04 -10.65
CA TRP A 78 1.17 9.29 -10.03
C TRP A 78 0.13 10.39 -10.23
N ASN A 79 -0.35 10.58 -11.46
CA ASN A 79 -1.42 11.54 -11.75
C ASN A 79 -2.72 11.25 -10.98
N HIS A 80 -3.02 9.98 -10.71
CA HIS A 80 -4.18 9.63 -9.88
C HIS A 80 -3.89 9.90 -8.40
N PHE A 81 -2.72 9.47 -7.93
CA PHE A 81 -2.27 9.65 -6.55
C PHE A 81 -2.21 11.11 -6.15
N SER A 82 -1.65 11.98 -7.00
CA SER A 82 -1.55 13.42 -6.75
C SER A 82 -2.89 14.15 -6.69
N LYS A 83 -3.98 13.51 -7.13
CA LYS A 83 -5.34 14.06 -7.02
C LYS A 83 -6.04 13.68 -5.72
N VAL A 84 -5.59 12.61 -5.06
CA VAL A 84 -6.24 12.06 -3.86
C VAL A 84 -5.42 12.23 -2.60
N ALA A 85 -4.10 12.41 -2.73
CA ALA A 85 -3.18 12.63 -1.62
C ALA A 85 -2.73 14.10 -1.60
N ASP A 86 -3.01 14.80 -0.50
CA ASP A 86 -2.62 16.21 -0.31
C ASP A 86 -1.09 16.37 -0.19
N TYR A 87 -0.41 15.35 0.34
CA TYR A 87 1.03 15.32 0.54
C TYR A 87 1.58 13.93 0.22
N SER A 88 2.82 13.87 -0.25
CA SER A 88 3.51 12.63 -0.57
C SER A 88 4.88 12.56 0.08
N ARG A 89 5.29 11.35 0.47
CA ARG A 89 6.64 11.04 0.91
C ARG A 89 7.09 9.79 0.16
N GLU A 90 8.25 9.86 -0.48
CA GLU A 90 8.86 8.70 -1.11
C GLU A 90 9.44 7.78 -0.02
N LEU A 91 8.95 6.53 0.03
CA LEU A 91 9.41 5.52 0.99
C LEU A 91 10.42 4.56 0.39
N TYR A 92 10.34 4.30 -0.92
CA TYR A 92 11.21 3.39 -1.64
C TYR A 92 11.83 4.10 -2.83
N TYR A 93 13.14 4.28 -2.75
CA TYR A 93 13.91 4.78 -3.88
C TYR A 93 14.30 3.64 -4.83
N PRO A 94 14.59 3.91 -6.10
CA PRO A 94 15.04 2.89 -7.05
C PRO A 94 16.22 2.05 -6.56
N GLN A 95 17.17 2.66 -5.84
CA GLN A 95 18.32 1.96 -5.24
C GLN A 95 17.92 0.91 -4.17
N CYS A 96 16.72 1.00 -3.59
CA CYS A 96 16.20 0.03 -2.62
C CYS A 96 15.73 -1.28 -3.28
N GLN A 97 15.80 -1.41 -4.61
CA GLN A 97 15.30 -2.59 -5.35
C GLN A 97 15.93 -3.92 -4.91
N HIS A 98 17.18 -3.91 -4.44
CA HIS A 98 17.84 -5.10 -3.89
C HIS A 98 17.19 -5.60 -2.59
N LEU A 99 16.61 -4.71 -1.78
CA LEU A 99 15.93 -5.06 -0.52
C LEU A 99 14.56 -5.71 -0.77
N VAL A 100 13.92 -5.34 -1.87
CA VAL A 100 12.57 -5.79 -2.23
C VAL A 100 12.60 -7.15 -2.94
N ARG A 101 13.69 -7.48 -3.66
CA ARG A 101 13.87 -8.79 -4.32
C ARG A 101 14.03 -9.96 -3.37
N LEU A 102 14.36 -9.71 -2.10
CA LEU A 102 14.66 -10.76 -1.12
C LEU A 102 13.44 -11.31 -0.38
N GLY A 103 12.22 -10.87 -0.73
CA GLY A 103 10.95 -11.52 -0.35
C GLY A 103 10.98 -12.23 1.00
N ILE A 104 11.01 -11.46 2.09
CA ILE A 104 10.67 -11.98 3.42
C ILE A 104 9.15 -11.92 3.57
#